data_AF-A0A160TE89-F1
#
_entry.id   AF-A0A160TE89-F1
#
_cell.length_a   1.000
_cell.length_b   1.000
_cell.length_c   1.000
_cell.angle_alpha   90.00
_cell.angle_beta   90.00
_cell.angle_gamma   90.00
#
_symmetry.space_group_name_H-M   'P 1'
#
loop_
_entity.id
_entity.type
_entity.pdbx_description
1 polymer ?
#
loop_
_entity_poly.entity_id
_entity_poly.type
_entity_poly.pdbx_seq_one_letter_code
_entity_poly.pdbx_strand_id
1 'polypeptide(L)'
;MIWALSFLRRSMIHERDLGDQYGAMALASVSEVLQNMDAPTDALRRRAEAEAYDYIANYTDLLAEAGASAQLLEGYQCVLQVLAALDLVRKQELLTGVLTSYARVQEVYEAMYVAHR
;
A
#
# COMPACT_ATOMS: atom_id res chain seq x y z
N MET A 1 -8.44 -5.11 -1.17
CA MET A 1 -7.02 -5.40 -1.54
C MET A 1 -6.76 -5.85 -2.97
N ILE A 2 -7.52 -6.80 -3.56
CA ILE A 2 -7.28 -7.29 -4.94
C ILE A 2 -7.23 -6.12 -5.94
N TRP A 3 -8.06 -5.11 -5.72
CA TRP A 3 -8.05 -3.88 -6.50
C TRP A 3 -6.74 -3.10 -6.40
N ALA A 4 -6.19 -2.93 -5.19
CA ALA A 4 -4.94 -2.19 -4.95
C ALA A 4 -3.75 -2.86 -5.64
N LEU A 5 -3.64 -4.19 -5.57
CA LEU A 5 -2.62 -4.96 -6.30
C LEU A 5 -2.78 -4.81 -7.82
N SER A 6 -4.03 -4.83 -8.31
CA SER A 6 -4.31 -4.62 -9.74
C SER A 6 -4.00 -3.20 -10.20
N PHE A 7 -4.23 -2.21 -9.34
CA PHE A 7 -3.89 -0.81 -9.58
C PHE A 7 -2.37 -0.63 -9.67
N LEU A 8 -1.63 -1.09 -8.65
CA LEU A 8 -0.16 -1.05 -8.64
C LEU A 8 0.45 -1.74 -9.86
N ARG A 9 -0.13 -2.86 -10.30
CA ARG A 9 0.30 -3.54 -11.53
C ARG A 9 0.16 -2.67 -12.77
N ARG A 10 -0.95 -1.94 -12.92
CA ARG A 10 -1.14 -1.01 -14.04
C ARG A 10 -0.20 0.18 -13.94
N SER A 11 -0.01 0.73 -12.75
CA SER A 11 0.94 1.82 -12.51
C SER A 11 2.37 1.43 -12.88
N MET A 12 2.83 0.23 -12.49
CA MET A 12 4.15 -0.27 -12.88
C MET A 12 4.34 -0.35 -14.40
N ILE A 13 3.32 -0.81 -15.13
CA ILE A 13 3.38 -0.87 -16.59
C ILE A 13 3.48 0.56 -17.16
N HIS A 14 2.68 1.47 -16.63
CA HIS A 14 2.70 2.88 -17.05
C HIS A 14 4.07 3.54 -16.85
N GLU A 15 4.69 3.39 -15.68
CA GLU A 15 6.03 3.95 -15.43
C GLU A 15 7.07 3.37 -16.38
N ARG A 16 6.99 2.06 -16.67
CA ARG A 16 7.89 1.42 -17.64
C ARG A 16 7.70 1.96 -19.05
N ASP A 17 6.47 2.21 -19.45
CA ASP A 17 6.15 2.79 -20.76
C ASP A 17 6.65 4.23 -20.89
N LEU A 18 6.72 4.97 -19.78
CA LEU A 18 7.36 6.29 -19.69
C LEU A 18 8.89 6.24 -19.60
N GLY A 19 9.47 5.04 -19.45
CA GLY A 19 10.91 4.84 -19.28
C GLY A 19 11.41 5.02 -17.84
N ASP A 20 10.52 5.25 -16.87
CA ASP A 20 10.88 5.32 -15.46
C ASP A 20 10.96 3.91 -14.84
N GLN A 21 12.16 3.34 -14.95
CA GLN A 21 12.46 2.03 -14.36
C GLN A 21 12.51 2.08 -12.83
N TYR A 22 12.88 3.23 -12.24
CA TYR A 22 13.00 3.35 -10.80
C TYR A 22 11.61 3.39 -10.14
N GLY A 23 10.71 4.22 -10.66
CA GLY A 23 9.31 4.28 -10.22
C GLY A 23 8.63 2.91 -10.35
N ALA A 24 8.85 2.21 -11.47
CA ALA A 24 8.33 0.86 -11.66
C ALA A 24 8.86 -0.15 -10.63
N MET A 25 10.15 -0.10 -10.29
CA MET A 25 10.74 -0.99 -9.28
C MET A 25 10.23 -0.68 -7.88
N ALA A 26 10.10 0.60 -7.51
CA ALA A 26 9.58 0.99 -6.21
C ALA A 26 8.11 0.55 -6.04
N LEU A 27 7.27 0.70 -7.07
CA LEU A 27 5.89 0.19 -7.08
C LEU A 27 5.83 -1.36 -7.01
N ALA A 28 6.84 -2.06 -7.55
CA ALA A 28 6.96 -3.51 -7.40
C ALA A 28 7.24 -3.90 -5.95
N SER A 29 8.13 -3.19 -5.25
CA SER A 29 8.39 -3.42 -3.82
C SER A 29 7.15 -3.20 -2.96
N VAL A 30 6.35 -2.16 -3.25
CA VAL A 30 5.06 -1.95 -2.57
C VAL A 30 4.09 -3.11 -2.83
N SER A 31 4.04 -3.60 -4.08
CA SER A 31 3.20 -4.75 -4.43
C SER A 31 3.63 -6.01 -3.68
N GLU A 32 4.93 -6.23 -3.51
CA GLU A 32 5.48 -7.36 -2.76
C GLU A 32 5.10 -7.31 -1.28
N VAL A 33 5.14 -6.14 -0.65
CA VAL A 33 4.68 -5.94 0.74
C VAL A 33 3.22 -6.36 0.87
N LEU A 34 2.35 -5.89 -0.03
CA LEU A 34 0.94 -6.22 0.01
C LEU A 34 0.67 -7.70 -0.30
N GLN A 35 1.47 -8.34 -1.14
CA GLN A 35 1.33 -9.77 -1.45
C GLN A 35 1.79 -10.70 -0.32
N ASN A 36 2.63 -10.21 0.59
CA ASN A 36 3.20 -11.00 1.69
C ASN A 36 2.68 -10.57 3.06
N MET A 37 1.50 -9.93 3.12
CA MET A 37 0.98 -9.37 4.37
C MET A 37 0.58 -10.43 5.40
N ASP A 38 0.24 -11.64 4.98
CA ASP A 38 -0.07 -12.79 5.83
C ASP A 38 1.17 -13.53 6.34
N ALA A 39 2.36 -13.16 5.85
CA ALA A 39 3.60 -13.70 6.37
C ALA A 39 3.84 -13.24 7.82
N PRO A 40 4.50 -14.08 8.65
CA PRO A 40 4.90 -13.70 10.00
C PRO A 40 5.68 -12.40 10.02
N THR A 41 5.36 -11.52 10.97
CA THR A 41 6.06 -10.24 11.14
C THR A 41 7.51 -10.47 11.56
N ASP A 42 8.43 -9.76 10.91
CA ASP A 42 9.81 -9.57 11.39
C ASP A 42 10.26 -8.12 11.19
N ALA A 43 11.43 -7.77 11.73
CA ALA A 43 11.96 -6.40 11.67
C ALA A 43 12.20 -5.92 10.24
N LEU A 44 12.59 -6.81 9.31
CA LEU A 44 12.84 -6.46 7.92
C LEU A 44 11.52 -6.16 7.19
N ARG A 45 10.49 -6.98 7.42
CA ARG A 45 9.14 -6.74 6.88
C ARG A 45 8.54 -5.46 7.42
N ARG A 46 8.66 -5.18 8.72
CA ARG A 46 8.18 -3.92 9.31
C ARG A 46 8.84 -2.70 8.70
N ARG A 47 10.14 -2.81 8.39
CA ARG A 47 10.88 -1.75 7.69
C ARG A 47 10.38 -1.59 6.25
N ALA A 48 10.21 -2.69 5.51
CA ALA A 48 9.69 -2.66 4.14
C ALA A 48 8.26 -2.08 4.08
N GLU A 49 7.40 -2.42 5.05
CA GLU A 49 6.05 -1.86 5.19
C GLU A 49 6.07 -0.34 5.39
N ALA A 50 6.97 0.17 6.26
CA ALA A 50 7.14 1.60 6.49
C ALA A 50 7.69 2.31 5.25
N GLU A 51 8.73 1.76 4.62
CA GLU A 51 9.32 2.30 3.39
C GLU A 51 8.30 2.33 2.24
N ALA A 52 7.44 1.31 2.12
CA ALA A 52 6.36 1.28 1.15
C ALA A 52 5.30 2.36 1.40
N TYR A 53 4.93 2.60 2.67
CA TYR A 53 4.01 3.66 3.04
C TYR A 53 4.58 5.05 2.69
N ASP A 54 5.81 5.32 3.12
CA ASP A 54 6.48 6.60 2.86
C ASP A 54 6.67 6.84 1.36
N TYR A 55 7.03 5.81 0.60
CA TYR A 55 7.16 5.91 -0.85
C TYR A 55 5.83 6.30 -1.51
N ILE A 56 4.74 5.60 -1.23
CA ILE A 56 3.45 5.93 -1.87
C ILE A 56 2.97 7.31 -1.42
N ALA A 57 3.19 7.72 -0.17
CA ALA A 57 2.79 9.04 0.32
C ALA A 57 3.50 10.14 -0.48
N ASN A 58 4.84 10.09 -0.53
CA ASN A 58 5.64 11.03 -1.30
C ASN A 58 5.32 10.98 -2.80
N TYR A 59 5.13 9.79 -3.36
CA TYR A 59 4.81 9.63 -4.78
C TYR A 59 3.45 10.23 -5.13
N THR A 60 2.46 10.08 -4.25
CA THR A 60 1.13 10.67 -4.44
C THR A 60 1.20 12.19 -4.43
N ASP A 61 1.98 12.77 -3.52
CA ASP A 61 2.18 14.23 -3.43
C ASP A 61 2.87 14.77 -4.69
N LEU A 62 3.93 14.10 -5.16
CA LEU A 62 4.63 14.47 -6.40
C LEU A 62 3.69 14.41 -7.63
N LEU A 63 2.85 13.38 -7.72
CA LEU A 63 1.86 13.27 -8.79
C LEU A 63 0.82 14.39 -8.70
N ALA A 64 0.39 14.77 -7.50
CA ALA A 64 -0.56 15.86 -7.30
C ALA A 64 0.04 17.20 -7.73
N GLU A 65 1.29 17.47 -7.36
CA GLU A 65 2.05 18.66 -7.79
C GLU A 65 2.24 18.70 -9.31
N ALA A 66 2.45 17.54 -9.95
CA ALA A 66 2.54 17.40 -11.39
C ALA A 66 1.19 17.52 -12.13
N GLY A 67 0.08 17.70 -11.41
CA GLY A 67 -1.25 17.85 -12.01
C GLY A 67 -1.89 16.54 -12.47
N ALA A 68 -1.55 15.41 -11.83
CA ALA A 68 -2.19 14.13 -12.07
C ALA A 68 -3.71 14.19 -11.88
N SER A 69 -4.44 13.32 -12.58
CA SER A 69 -5.89 13.25 -12.47
C SER A 69 -6.33 12.82 -11.07
N ALA A 70 -7.48 13.34 -10.61
CA ALA A 70 -8.06 12.97 -9.32
C ALA A 70 -8.25 11.45 -9.18
N GLN A 71 -8.66 10.77 -10.28
CA GLN A 71 -8.82 9.32 -10.30
C GLN A 71 -7.50 8.57 -10.04
N LEU A 72 -6.38 9.07 -10.55
CA LEU A 72 -5.07 8.47 -10.29
C LEU A 72 -4.66 8.67 -8.84
N LEU A 73 -4.84 9.88 -8.31
CA LEU A 73 -4.53 10.22 -6.91
C LEU A 73 -5.38 9.41 -5.92
N GLU A 74 -6.69 9.28 -6.18
CA GLU A 74 -7.59 8.42 -5.39
C GLU A 74 -7.12 6.97 -5.36
N GLY A 75 -6.55 6.47 -6.46
CA GLY A 75 -6.01 5.12 -6.51
C GLY A 75 -4.79 4.92 -5.61
N TYR A 76 -3.87 5.88 -5.60
CA TYR A 76 -2.73 5.83 -4.67
C TYR A 76 -3.14 6.07 -3.22
N GLN A 77 -4.12 6.94 -2.97
CA GLN A 77 -4.73 7.11 -1.64
C GLN A 77 -5.34 5.79 -1.12
N CYS A 78 -6.00 5.02 -1.98
CA CYS A 78 -6.49 3.69 -1.61
C CYS A 78 -5.34 2.75 -1.23
N VAL A 79 -4.20 2.80 -1.93
CA VAL A 79 -3.00 2.01 -1.57
C VAL A 79 -2.46 2.43 -0.20
N LEU A 80 -2.38 3.74 0.09
CA LEU A 80 -1.97 4.25 1.41
C LEU A 80 -2.87 3.77 2.52
N GLN A 81 -4.19 3.79 2.29
CA GLN A 81 -5.16 3.32 3.29
C GLN A 81 -5.02 1.82 3.56
N VAL A 82 -4.73 1.00 2.54
CA VAL A 82 -4.45 -0.44 2.74
C VAL A 82 -3.16 -0.63 3.55
N LEU A 83 -2.09 0.12 3.26
CA LEU A 83 -0.84 0.08 4.03
C LEU A 83 -1.04 0.55 5.49
N ALA A 84 -1.86 1.58 5.71
CA ALA A 84 -2.24 2.03 7.04
C ALA A 84 -3.05 0.97 7.80
N ALA A 85 -3.99 0.30 7.13
CA ALA A 85 -4.73 -0.81 7.71
C ALA A 85 -3.79 -1.97 8.09
N LEU A 86 -2.82 -2.30 7.23
CA LEU A 86 -1.79 -3.29 7.54
C LEU A 86 -0.99 -2.90 8.79
N ASP A 87 -0.53 -1.66 8.89
CA ASP A 87 0.20 -1.18 10.08
C ASP A 87 -0.62 -1.29 11.37
N LEU A 88 -1.91 -0.96 11.33
CA LEU A 88 -2.82 -1.14 12.47
C LEU A 88 -2.94 -2.61 12.87
N VAL A 89 -3.07 -3.52 11.91
CA VAL A 89 -3.14 -4.96 12.19
C VAL A 89 -1.81 -5.48 12.75
N ARG A 90 -0.66 -5.03 12.23
CA ARG A 90 0.66 -5.39 12.80
C ARG A 90 0.82 -4.95 14.25
N LYS A 91 0.35 -3.73 14.58
CA LYS A 91 0.33 -3.25 15.96
C LYS A 91 -0.55 -4.13 16.86
N GLN A 92 -1.68 -4.63 16.35
CA GLN A 92 -2.53 -5.58 17.08
C GLN A 92 -1.87 -6.96 17.23
N GLU A 93 -1.22 -7.48 16.19
CA GLU A 93 -0.46 -8.74 16.23
C GLU A 93 0.61 -8.69 17.33
N LEU A 94 1.36 -7.59 17.43
CA LEU A 94 2.38 -7.40 18.47
C LEU A 94 1.80 -7.43 19.89
N LEU A 95 0.57 -6.94 20.08
CA LEU A 95 -0.09 -6.89 21.38
C LEU A 95 -0.78 -8.20 21.75
N THR A 96 -1.30 -8.93 20.77
CA THR A 96 -2.19 -10.08 20.98
C THR A 96 -1.57 -11.43 20.63
N GLY A 97 -0.48 -11.44 19.85
CA GLY A 97 0.11 -12.64 19.27
C GLY A 97 -0.71 -13.26 18.12
N VAL A 98 -1.85 -12.67 17.75
CA VAL A 98 -2.68 -13.16 16.65
C VAL A 98 -2.08 -12.72 15.33
N LEU A 99 -1.70 -13.69 14.49
CA LEU A 99 -1.09 -13.43 13.19
C LEU A 99 -1.99 -12.59 12.28
N THR A 100 -1.37 -11.67 11.56
CA THR A 100 -2.02 -10.89 10.50
C THR A 100 -2.55 -11.83 9.41
N SER A 101 -3.73 -11.51 8.89
CA SER A 101 -4.32 -12.17 7.74
C SER A 101 -4.91 -11.15 6.79
N TYR A 102 -5.02 -11.52 5.52
CA TYR A 102 -5.71 -10.74 4.49
C TYR A 102 -7.12 -10.31 4.94
N ALA A 103 -7.90 -11.23 5.52
CA ALA A 103 -9.25 -10.93 5.98
C ALA A 103 -9.25 -9.82 7.05
N ARG A 104 -8.31 -9.88 8.00
CA ARG A 104 -8.21 -8.89 9.07
C ARG A 104 -7.80 -7.50 8.55
N VAL A 105 -6.87 -7.43 7.61
CA VAL A 105 -6.47 -6.17 6.98
C VAL A 105 -7.64 -5.57 6.18
N GLN A 106 -8.39 -6.40 5.46
CA GLN A 106 -9.59 -5.97 4.74
C GLN A 106 -10.66 -5.42 5.68
N GLU A 107 -10.94 -6.09 6.81
CA GLU A 107 -11.89 -5.60 7.83
C GLU A 107 -11.48 -4.22 8.37
N VAL A 108 -10.20 -4.04 8.71
CA VAL A 108 -9.70 -2.77 9.25
C VAL A 108 -9.77 -1.67 8.17
N TYR A 109 -9.40 -1.97 6.93
CA TYR A 109 -9.53 -1.06 5.80
C TYR A 109 -10.99 -0.62 5.58
N GLU A 110 -11.94 -1.55 5.59
CA GLU A 110 -13.36 -1.23 5.44
C GLU A 110 -13.88 -0.39 6.60
N ALA A 111 -13.47 -0.69 7.84
CA ALA A 111 -13.84 0.10 9.01
C ALA A 111 -13.33 1.55 8.94
N MET A 112 -12.10 1.76 8.43
CA MET A 112 -11.57 3.11 8.16
C MET A 112 -12.42 3.84 7.12
N TYR A 113 -12.86 3.14 6.06
CA TYR A 113 -13.65 3.74 4.99
C TYR A 113 -15.07 4.12 5.42
N VAL A 114 -15.70 3.31 6.29
CA VAL A 114 -17.03 3.60 6.85
C VAL A 114 -16.99 4.79 7.81
N ALA A 115 -15.88 5.02 8.52
CA ALA A 115 -15.72 6.16 9.42
C ALA A 115 -15.59 7.53 8.71
N HIS A 116 -15.39 7.53 7.39
CA HIS A 116 -15.23 8.74 6.56
C HIS A 116 -16.44 9.03 5.64
N ARG A 117 -17.58 8.34 5.85
CA ARG A 117 -18.89 8.71 5.29
C ARG A 117 -19.76 9.38 6.34
#